data_AF-A0A849DLM3-F1
#
_entry.id   AF-A0A849DLM3-F1
#
_cell.length_a   1.000
_cell.length_b   1.000
_cell.length_c   1.000
_cell.angle_alpha   90.00
_cell.angle_beta   90.00
_cell.angle_gamma   90.00
#
_symmetry.space_group_name_H-M   'P 1'
#
loop_
_entity.id
_entity.type
_entity.pdbx_description
1 polymer ?
#
loop_
_entity_poly.entity_id
_entity_poly.type
_entity_poly.pdbx_seq_one_letter_code
_entity_poly.pdbx_strand_id
1 'polypeptide(L)' 'MRRCPSRVLFDATSVPADRGGVGRYIDGLLGALGSYQADEVDLAVVCQRTDADRYRRLLPKAQV' A
#
# COMPACT_ATOMS: atom_id res chain seq x y z
N MET A 1 -18.82 -2.57 21.05
CA MET A 1 -17.39 -2.19 21.10
C MET A 1 -17.08 -1.44 19.82
N ARG A 2 -16.56 -0.20 19.88
CA ARG A 2 -16.04 0.46 18.67
C ARG A 2 -14.81 -0.33 18.21
N ARG A 3 -14.84 -0.90 17.00
CA ARG A 3 -13.62 -1.45 16.40
C ARG A 3 -12.77 -0.27 15.95
N CYS A 4 -11.52 -0.22 16.40
CA CYS A 4 -10.52 0.67 15.84
C CYS A 4 -9.90 0.00 14.61
N PRO A 5 -9.55 0.76 13.56
CA PRO A 5 -8.87 0.21 12.40
C PRO A 5 -7.54 -0.45 12.79
N SER A 6 -7.20 -1.55 12.12
CA SER A 6 -5.88 -2.18 12.24
C SER A 6 -4.84 -1.30 11.56
N ARG A 7 -3.77 -0.97 12.26
CA ARG A 7 -2.68 -0.13 11.73
C ARG A 7 -1.64 -1.02 11.07
N VAL A 8 -1.38 -0.78 9.79
CA VAL A 8 -0.50 -1.61 8.96
C VAL A 8 0.55 -0.72 8.30
N LEU A 9 1.82 -1.11 8.42
CA LEU A 9 2.92 -0.55 7.64
C LEU A 9 3.39 -1.61 6.65
N PHE A 10 3.40 -1.25 5.37
CA PHE A 10 3.88 -2.10 4.29
C PHE A 10 5.20 -1.56 3.74
N ASP A 11 6.28 -2.34 3.84
CA ASP A 11 7.58 -1.98 3.27
C ASP A 11 7.72 -2.53 1.84
N ALA A 12 7.62 -1.63 0.86
CA ALA A 12 7.83 -1.87 -0.55
C ALA A 12 9.18 -1.31 -1.06
N THR A 13 10.16 -1.07 -0.17
CA THR A 13 11.47 -0.51 -0.57
C THR A 13 12.32 -1.47 -1.38
N SER A 14 12.05 -2.78 -1.30
CA SER A 14 12.78 -3.82 -2.03
C SER A 14 12.19 -4.13 -3.41
N VAL A 15 11.21 -3.35 -3.89
CA VAL A 15 10.65 -3.58 -5.24
C VAL A 15 11.69 -3.26 -6.29
N PRO A 16 12.05 -4.21 -7.18
CA PRO A 16 13.01 -3.96 -8.24
C PRO A 16 12.51 -2.91 -9.23
N ALA A 17 13.42 -2.19 -9.88
CA ALA A 17 13.09 -1.10 -10.80
C ALA A 17 12.26 -1.55 -12.02
N ASP A 18 12.44 -2.79 -12.48
CA ASP A 18 11.64 -3.37 -13.58
C ASP A 18 10.21 -3.75 -13.14
N ARG A 19 9.93 -3.70 -11.84
CA ARG A 19 8.64 -4.01 -11.21
C ARG A 19 8.00 -5.28 -11.75
N GLY A 20 8.82 -6.32 -12.00
CA GLY A 20 8.38 -7.58 -12.59
C GLY A 20 7.36 -8.36 -11.75
N GLY A 21 7.67 -9.61 -11.38
CA GLY A 21 6.73 -10.42 -10.58
C GLY A 21 6.37 -9.77 -9.23
N VAL A 22 7.37 -9.22 -8.55
CA VAL A 22 7.23 -8.56 -7.24
C VAL A 22 6.33 -7.32 -7.33
N GLY A 23 6.55 -6.47 -8.33
CA GLY A 23 5.74 -5.27 -8.53
C GLY A 23 4.26 -5.61 -8.75
N ARG A 24 3.97 -6.56 -9.63
CA ARG A 24 2.59 -7.02 -9.89
C ARG A 24 1.91 -7.61 -8.65
N TYR A 25 2.63 -8.42 -7.89
CA TYR A 25 2.10 -8.99 -6.65
C TYR A 25 1.73 -7.90 -5.64
N ILE A 26 2.63 -6.94 -5.42
CA ILE A 26 2.40 -5.85 -4.46
C ILE A 26 1.25 -4.96 -4.92
N ASP A 27 1.12 -4.68 -6.20
CA ASP A 27 -0.02 -3.89 -6.72
C ASP A 27 -1.36 -4.57 -6.45
N GLY A 28 -1.43 -5.88 -6.67
CA GLY A 28 -2.64 -6.67 -6.39
C GLY A 28 -2.95 -6.70 -4.89
N LEU A 29 -1.94 -6.98 -4.07
CA LEU A 29 -2.10 -7.03 -2.61
C LEU A 29 -2.52 -5.68 -2.03
N LEU A 30 -1.81 -4.60 -2.39
CA LEU A 30 -2.12 -3.25 -1.91
C LEU A 30 -3.47 -2.79 -2.45
N GLY A 31 -3.83 -3.08 -3.71
CA GLY A 31 -5.15 -2.78 -4.23
C GLY A 31 -6.28 -3.44 -3.42
N ALA A 32 -6.10 -4.71 -3.05
CA ALA A 32 -7.04 -5.42 -2.19
C ALA A 32 -7.08 -4.85 -0.75
N LEU A 33 -5.94 -4.51 -0.15
CA LEU A 33 -5.91 -3.85 1.16
C LEU A 33 -6.56 -2.46 1.12
N GLY A 34 -6.37 -1.74 0.02
CA GLY A 34 -6.95 -0.43 -0.25
C GLY A 34 -8.47 -0.42 -0.17
N SER A 35 -9.14 -1.52 -0.55
CA SER A 35 -10.61 -1.60 -0.46
C SER A 35 -11.14 -1.72 0.97
N TYR A 36 -10.30 -2.03 1.96
CA TYR A 36 -10.67 -2.11 3.38
C TYR A 36 -10.26 -0.86 4.19
N GLN A 37 -9.65 0.15 3.54
CA GLN A 37 -9.21 1.36 4.24
C GLN A 37 -10.38 2.21 4.77
N ALA A 38 -10.09 3.00 5.82
CA ALA A 38 -10.99 3.88 6.58
C ALA A 38 -11.78 3.20 7.70
N ASP A 39 -12.45 2.08 7.44
CA ASP A 39 -13.28 1.42 8.45
C ASP A 39 -12.55 0.27 9.15
N GLU A 40 -11.63 -0.41 8.44
CA GLU A 40 -10.97 -1.61 8.94
C GLU A 40 -9.44 -1.50 8.99
N VAL A 41 -8.84 -0.73 8.06
CA VAL A 41 -7.38 -0.60 7.94
C VAL A 41 -6.92 0.85 7.86
N ASP A 42 -5.94 1.21 8.68
CA ASP A 42 -5.11 2.41 8.60
C ASP A 42 -3.74 2.01 8.00
N LEU A 43 -3.47 2.39 6.74
CA LEU A 43 -2.37 1.87 5.95
C LEU A 43 -1.30 2.94 5.67
N ALA A 44 -0.06 2.61 5.97
CA ALA A 44 1.14 3.33 5.54
C ALA A 44 2.00 2.44 4.63
N VAL A 45 2.53 3.00 3.54
CA VAL A 45 3.40 2.29 2.58
C VAL A 45 4.73 3.01 2.49
N VAL A 46 5.80 2.34 2.90
CA VAL A 46 7.17 2.83 2.69
C VAL A 46 7.63 2.33 1.32
N CYS A 47 8.12 3.22 0.47
CA CYS A 47 8.52 2.85 -0.89
C CYS A 47 9.72 3.67 -1.38
N GLN A 48 10.31 3.22 -2.48
CA GLN A 48 11.30 4.02 -3.21
C GLN A 48 10.62 5.26 -3.81
N ARG A 49 11.37 6.37 -3.93
CA ARG A 49 10.83 7.64 -4.44
C ARG A 49 10.20 7.51 -5.83
N THR A 50 10.75 6.65 -6.68
CA THR A 50 10.26 6.37 -8.04
C THR A 50 8.86 5.73 -8.06
N ASP A 51 8.43 5.14 -6.96
CA ASP A 51 7.14 4.44 -6.86
C ASP A 51 6.07 5.24 -6.10
N ALA A 52 6.45 6.31 -5.40
CA ALA A 52 5.57 7.05 -4.52
C ALA A 52 4.29 7.54 -5.24
N ASP A 53 4.43 8.14 -6.42
CA ASP A 53 3.27 8.64 -7.18
C ASP A 53 2.35 7.53 -7.66
N ARG A 54 2.91 6.35 -7.94
CA ARG A 54 2.15 5.17 -8.33
C ARG A 54 1.31 4.66 -7.17
N TYR A 55 1.92 4.52 -5.99
CA TYR A 55 1.21 4.05 -4.80
C TYR A 55 0.19 5.08 -4.30
N ARG A 56 0.46 6.39 -4.38
CA ARG A 56 -0.54 7.43 -4.05
C ARG A 56 -1.77 7.38 -4.96
N ARG A 57 -1.59 7.09 -6.25
CA ARG A 57 -2.71 6.89 -7.18
C ARG A 57 -3.49 5.61 -6.88
N LEU A 58 -2.79 4.52 -6.54
CA LEU A 58 -3.42 3.25 -6.20
C LEU A 58 -4.16 3.30 -4.86
N LEU A 59 -3.60 4.03 -3.88
CA LEU A 59 -4.05 4.09 -2.49
C LEU A 59 -4.29 5.54 -2.07
N PRO A 60 -5.34 6.21 -2.55
CA PRO A 60 -5.57 7.64 -2.31
C PRO A 60 -5.81 8.00 -0.85
N LYS A 61 -6.09 7.01 0.00
CA LYS A 61 -6.31 7.18 1.45
C LYS A 61 -5.13 6.71 2.32
N ALA A 62 -4.12 6.07 1.73
CA ALA A 62 -2.95 5.60 2.47
C ALA A 62 -1.91 6.71 2.65
N GLN A 63 -1.12 6.60 3.71
CA GLN A 63 0.12 7.37 3.82
C GLN A 63 1.19 6.70 2.97
N VAL A 64 1.80 7.43 2.03
CA VAL A 64 2.85 6.94 1.13
C VAL A 64 4.04 7.89 1.14
#